data_AF-A0A0G1DJQ7-F1
#
_entry.id   AF-A0A0G1DJQ7-F1
#
_cell.length_a   1.000
_cell.length_b   1.000
_cell.length_c   1.000
_cell.angle_alpha   90.00
_cell.angle_beta   90.00
_cell.angle_gamma   90.00
#
_symmetry.space_group_name_H-M   'P 1'
#
loop_
_entity.id
_entity.type
_entity.pdbx_description
1 polymer ?
#
loop_
_entity_poly.entity_id
_entity_poly.type
_entity_poly.pdbx_seq_one_letter_code
_entity_poly.pdbx_strand_id
1 'polypeptide(L)'
;MIRKMRAEDAARVAQIHFQEITGFLPSLGADFLRKFYLNSLKVPGFIAFVAIDEGRVFAFITACRVSKNFSRLAVSQDPSGFFFSLITVLLKNPLKIINLVRLLSYRGFARKGAELISLAVDKKYRRRGTGRSLFKRLVKELRQSNINSFHISVYDGMKANSFYRKMNCRLSDSFNFLGKKMNDYRYGLAAGRKLRVVLLNYDSLYANPVFLPLLDMEKIEIVAVFDSGCILYGKSNAKSLLFLWKRQGYKYFLFKACDQIAYSLTGLWPARGVRFMREIKKRDIPIIKVRDVNSAESVAMLCRLKPDLLISYFNQILKKEVLSVPKIASINIHPGYLPEFRGVASSFWAMKNKSAYGGVTLHHMKLKLDEGDIISKAKVPISNESLHRHNYLCCRMGGLLMRELLGKIESGRSIPGQIQKGGSYYSWPRPRDIDGFLKQGFSLFKLRDLKLYFQ
;
A
#
# COMPACT_ATOMS: atom_id res chain seq x y z
N MET A 1 -4.37 -11.40 26.76
CA MET A 1 -3.92 -10.27 25.89
C MET A 1 -2.58 -10.60 25.21
N ILE A 2 -2.28 -10.08 24.01
CA ILE A 2 -0.94 -10.17 23.37
C ILE A 2 -0.36 -8.76 23.19
N ARG A 3 0.87 -8.52 23.69
CA ARG A 3 1.59 -7.25 23.54
C ARG A 3 3.07 -7.44 23.20
N LYS A 4 3.76 -6.36 22.82
CA LYS A 4 5.23 -6.36 22.68
C LYS A 4 5.86 -6.72 24.03
N MET A 5 6.93 -7.51 23.98
CA MET A 5 7.73 -7.88 25.15
C MET A 5 8.45 -6.63 25.69
N ARG A 6 8.55 -6.54 27.02
CA ARG A 6 9.28 -5.52 27.78
C ARG A 6 10.41 -6.17 28.56
N ALA A 7 11.33 -5.37 29.08
CA ALA A 7 12.47 -5.87 29.87
C ALA A 7 12.01 -6.66 31.12
N GLU A 8 10.95 -6.21 31.79
CA GLU A 8 10.32 -6.88 32.94
C GLU A 8 9.83 -8.31 32.64
N ASP A 9 9.48 -8.61 31.38
CA ASP A 9 9.00 -9.94 30.99
C ASP A 9 10.14 -10.96 30.85
N ALA A 10 11.39 -10.50 30.74
CA ALA A 10 12.51 -11.34 30.31
C ALA A 10 12.79 -12.51 31.24
N ALA A 11 12.64 -12.33 32.56
CA ALA A 11 12.79 -13.39 33.53
C ALA A 11 11.75 -14.50 33.32
N ARG A 12 10.48 -14.12 33.12
CA ARG A 12 9.40 -15.09 32.91
C ARG A 12 9.50 -15.77 31.55
N VAL A 13 9.87 -15.04 30.50
CA VAL A 13 10.14 -15.59 29.17
C VAL A 13 11.28 -16.61 29.21
N ALA A 14 12.38 -16.30 29.91
CA ALA A 14 13.50 -17.21 30.10
C ALA A 14 13.08 -18.49 30.82
N GLN A 15 12.23 -18.38 31.85
CA GLN A 15 11.71 -19.56 32.56
C GLN A 15 10.85 -20.45 31.66
N ILE A 16 9.93 -19.86 30.89
CA ILE A 16 9.09 -20.62 29.95
C ILE A 16 9.97 -21.26 28.86
N HIS A 17 10.97 -20.55 28.34
CA HIS A 17 11.93 -21.13 27.39
C HIS A 17 12.62 -22.34 28.01
N PHE A 18 13.21 -22.17 29.19
CA PHE A 18 13.95 -23.22 29.90
C PHE A 18 13.10 -24.47 30.14
N GLN A 19 11.83 -24.31 30.50
CA GLN A 19 10.92 -25.41 30.83
C GLN A 19 10.30 -26.08 29.59
N GLU A 20 10.01 -25.32 28.54
CA GLU A 20 9.14 -25.78 27.45
C GLU A 20 9.85 -26.03 26.13
N ILE A 21 11.08 -25.53 25.96
CA ILE A 21 11.88 -25.74 24.76
C ILE A 21 13.04 -26.67 25.10
N THR A 22 13.23 -27.71 24.29
CA THR A 22 14.39 -28.60 24.35
C THR A 22 15.43 -28.16 23.33
N GLY A 23 16.71 -28.09 23.72
CA GLY A 23 17.79 -27.73 22.81
C GLY A 23 19.03 -27.26 23.55
N PHE A 24 20.01 -26.77 22.80
CA PHE A 24 21.27 -26.30 23.38
C PHE A 24 21.13 -25.02 24.21
N LEU A 25 20.40 -24.01 23.73
CA LEU A 25 20.17 -22.75 24.46
C LEU A 25 19.55 -22.97 25.86
N PRO A 26 18.46 -23.75 26.03
CA PRO A 26 17.94 -24.11 27.34
C PRO A 26 18.97 -24.77 28.26
N SER A 27 19.89 -25.56 27.70
CA SER A 27 20.93 -26.24 28.49
C SER A 27 21.94 -25.30 29.15
N LEU A 28 21.96 -24.02 28.76
CA LEU A 28 22.79 -22.96 29.37
C LEU A 28 22.13 -22.33 30.61
N GLY A 29 20.89 -22.71 30.94
CA GLY A 29 20.20 -22.30 32.16
C GLY A 29 19.34 -21.04 32.02
N ALA A 30 18.44 -20.84 32.99
CA ALA A 30 17.46 -19.74 32.99
C ALA A 30 18.13 -18.36 33.10
N ASP A 31 19.21 -18.22 33.86
CA ASP A 31 19.93 -16.95 34.00
C ASP A 31 20.60 -16.51 32.70
N PHE A 32 21.22 -17.45 31.98
CA PHE A 32 21.76 -17.20 30.66
C PHE A 32 20.66 -16.73 29.70
N LEU A 33 19.52 -17.43 29.69
CA LEU A 33 18.38 -17.09 28.84
C LEU A 33 17.80 -15.71 29.19
N ARG A 34 17.74 -15.35 30.48
CA ARG A 34 17.27 -14.02 30.92
C ARG A 34 18.15 -12.92 30.34
N LYS A 35 19.48 -13.05 30.48
CA LYS A 35 20.46 -12.12 29.89
C LYS A 35 20.34 -12.08 28.36
N PHE A 36 20.20 -13.24 27.74
CA PHE A 36 19.97 -13.35 26.29
C PHE A 36 18.77 -12.54 25.81
N TYR A 37 17.61 -12.68 26.44
CA TYR A 37 16.43 -11.94 26.04
C TYR A 37 16.51 -10.44 26.34
N LEU A 38 17.05 -10.04 27.50
CA LEU A 38 17.25 -8.63 27.83
C LEU A 38 18.14 -7.92 26.80
N ASN A 39 19.23 -8.56 26.43
CA ASN A 39 20.16 -7.98 25.45
C ASN A 39 19.63 -8.07 24.02
N SER A 40 18.86 -9.11 23.69
CA SER A 40 18.18 -9.20 22.39
C SER A 40 17.20 -8.06 22.15
N LEU A 41 16.52 -7.57 23.18
CA LEU A 41 15.61 -6.40 23.07
C LEU A 41 16.32 -5.11 22.64
N LYS A 42 17.65 -5.03 22.84
CA LYS A 42 18.47 -3.88 22.41
C LYS A 42 18.92 -4.00 20.95
N VAL A 43 18.81 -5.18 20.33
CA VAL A 43 19.28 -5.43 18.97
C VAL A 43 18.28 -4.90 17.93
N PRO A 44 18.68 -4.02 17.00
CA PRO A 44 17.81 -3.54 15.93
C PRO A 44 17.21 -4.67 15.11
N GLY A 45 15.90 -4.65 14.93
CA GLY A 45 15.18 -5.67 14.16
C GLY A 45 14.85 -6.95 14.94
N PHE A 46 15.14 -7.02 16.25
CA PHE A 46 14.55 -8.04 17.11
C PHE A 46 13.06 -7.75 17.35
N ILE A 47 12.24 -8.80 17.26
CA ILE A 47 10.80 -8.74 17.43
C ILE A 47 10.45 -9.73 18.52
N ALA A 48 9.74 -9.27 19.56
CA ALA A 48 9.29 -10.13 20.64
C ALA A 48 7.88 -9.75 21.08
N PHE A 49 7.00 -10.76 21.19
CA PHE A 49 5.64 -10.62 21.71
C PHE A 49 5.41 -11.62 22.83
N VAL A 50 4.62 -11.21 23.83
CA VAL A 50 4.20 -12.04 24.95
C VAL A 50 2.67 -12.13 25.00
N ALA A 51 2.17 -13.29 25.44
CA ALA A 51 0.78 -13.46 25.84
C ALA A 51 0.69 -13.43 27.37
N ILE A 52 -0.29 -12.66 27.85
CA ILE A 52 -0.48 -12.33 29.26
C ILE A 52 -1.91 -12.67 29.67
N ASP A 53 -2.01 -13.29 30.84
CA ASP A 53 -3.26 -13.60 31.54
C ASP A 53 -3.09 -13.13 32.99
N GLU A 54 -4.03 -12.34 33.51
CA GLU A 54 -3.98 -11.78 34.88
C GLU A 54 -2.62 -11.18 35.27
N GLY A 55 -2.02 -10.41 34.35
CA GLY A 55 -0.70 -9.78 34.56
C GLY A 55 0.51 -10.71 34.44
N ARG A 56 0.33 -12.02 34.26
CA ARG A 56 1.42 -13.01 34.15
C ARG A 56 1.67 -13.43 32.70
N VAL A 57 2.94 -13.41 32.30
CA VAL A 57 3.36 -13.95 31.00
C VAL A 57 3.29 -15.48 31.04
N PHE A 58 2.58 -16.06 30.07
CA PHE A 58 2.42 -17.52 29.95
C PHE A 58 2.82 -18.06 28.56
N ALA A 59 3.08 -17.19 27.58
CA ALA A 59 3.60 -17.58 26.29
C ALA A 59 4.37 -16.43 25.63
N PHE A 60 5.26 -16.76 24.70
CA PHE A 60 6.01 -15.76 23.95
C PHE A 60 6.39 -16.26 22.56
N ILE A 61 6.68 -15.31 21.67
CA ILE A 61 7.28 -15.56 20.36
C ILE A 61 8.35 -14.50 20.10
N THR A 62 9.50 -14.93 19.59
CA THR A 62 10.58 -14.04 19.17
C THR A 62 11.07 -14.34 17.76
N ALA A 63 11.54 -13.30 17.08
CA ALA A 63 12.08 -13.36 15.74
C ALA A 63 13.10 -12.23 15.53
N CYS A 64 13.89 -12.34 14.47
CA CYS A 64 14.75 -11.26 13.99
C CYS A 64 14.47 -11.00 12.51
N ARG A 65 14.56 -9.74 12.08
CA ARG A 65 14.42 -9.35 10.66
C ARG A 65 15.63 -9.80 9.82
N VAL A 66 16.80 -9.90 10.44
CA VAL A 66 18.05 -10.37 9.83
C VAL A 66 18.71 -11.32 10.83
N SER A 67 18.84 -12.60 10.47
CA SER A 67 19.47 -13.61 11.34
C SER A 67 21.00 -13.55 11.34
N LYS A 68 21.60 -13.07 10.24
CA LYS A 68 23.05 -12.91 10.11
C LYS A 68 23.61 -12.07 11.27
N ASN A 69 24.55 -12.64 12.03
CA ASN A 69 25.21 -12.03 13.19
C ASN A 69 24.30 -11.68 14.39
N PHE A 70 23.02 -12.06 14.40
CA PHE A 70 22.10 -11.69 15.48
C PHE A 70 22.60 -12.13 16.88
N SER A 71 23.06 -13.37 17.01
CA SER A 71 23.58 -13.90 18.28
C SER A 71 24.84 -13.17 18.75
N ARG A 72 25.74 -12.82 17.82
CA ARG A 72 26.95 -12.01 18.12
C ARG A 72 26.56 -10.62 18.64
N LEU A 73 25.60 -9.97 17.98
CA LEU A 73 25.10 -8.65 18.38
C LEU A 73 24.39 -8.67 19.74
N ALA A 74 23.66 -9.74 20.05
CA ALA A 74 23.01 -9.90 21.35
C ALA A 74 24.03 -10.13 22.47
N VAL A 75 25.08 -10.94 22.22
CA VAL A 75 26.15 -11.19 23.18
C VAL A 75 27.02 -9.95 23.39
N SER A 76 27.31 -9.19 22.33
CA SER A 76 28.16 -8.00 22.41
C SER A 76 27.55 -6.85 23.23
N GLN A 77 26.26 -6.90 23.57
CA GLN A 77 25.64 -5.91 24.46
C GLN A 77 26.07 -6.04 25.92
N ASP A 78 26.55 -7.23 26.33
CA ASP A 78 26.98 -7.51 27.71
C ASP A 78 28.03 -8.64 27.76
N PRO A 79 29.25 -8.44 27.21
CA PRO A 79 30.24 -9.51 27.07
C PRO A 79 30.63 -10.14 28.42
N SER A 80 30.83 -9.32 29.45
CA SER A 80 31.22 -9.77 30.79
C SER A 80 30.08 -10.55 31.47
N GLY A 81 28.84 -10.06 31.37
CA GLY A 81 27.68 -10.75 31.93
C GLY A 81 27.44 -12.12 31.30
N PHE A 82 27.68 -12.27 29.99
CA PHE A 82 27.65 -13.57 29.32
C PHE A 82 28.82 -14.46 29.73
N PHE A 83 30.03 -13.92 29.85
CA PHE A 83 31.21 -14.67 30.30
C PHE A 83 30.99 -15.31 31.68
N PHE A 84 30.53 -14.53 32.67
CA PHE A 84 30.22 -15.06 34.02
C PHE A 84 29.05 -16.05 34.03
N SER A 85 28.06 -15.86 33.16
CA SER A 85 26.97 -16.83 33.03
C SER A 85 27.42 -18.14 32.37
N LEU A 86 28.45 -18.08 31.53
CA LEU A 86 28.96 -19.22 30.80
C LEU A 86 29.99 -20.00 31.63
N ILE A 87 30.86 -19.32 32.37
CA ILE A 87 31.88 -19.97 33.22
C ILE A 87 31.21 -20.85 34.29
N THR A 88 30.11 -20.39 34.88
CA THR A 88 29.31 -21.17 35.84
C THR A 88 28.69 -22.42 35.22
N VAL A 89 28.32 -22.38 33.94
CA VAL A 89 27.82 -23.54 33.19
C VAL A 89 28.95 -24.49 32.82
N LEU A 90 30.10 -23.97 32.42
CA LEU A 90 31.28 -24.75 32.03
C LEU A 90 31.92 -25.46 33.23
N LEU A 91 31.99 -24.82 34.39
CA LEU A 91 32.45 -25.44 35.63
C LEU A 91 31.58 -26.65 36.03
N LYS A 92 30.26 -26.58 35.79
CA LYS A 92 29.33 -27.68 36.07
C LYS A 92 29.36 -28.79 35.01
N ASN A 93 29.73 -28.47 33.77
CA ASN A 93 29.78 -29.43 32.68
C ASN A 93 30.77 -28.97 31.59
N PRO A 94 32.06 -29.33 31.71
CA PRO A 94 33.12 -28.81 30.83
C PRO A 94 32.94 -29.24 29.36
N LEU A 95 32.32 -30.39 29.10
CA LEU A 95 32.04 -30.88 27.74
C LEU A 95 31.09 -29.97 26.94
N LYS A 96 30.35 -29.06 27.60
CA LYS A 96 29.49 -28.08 26.91
C LYS A 96 30.28 -27.05 26.08
N ILE A 97 31.58 -26.88 26.33
CA ILE A 97 32.41 -25.95 25.56
C ILE A 97 32.47 -26.34 24.07
N ILE A 98 32.48 -27.64 23.76
CA ILE A 98 32.47 -28.17 22.39
C ILE A 98 31.18 -27.76 21.68
N ASN A 99 30.04 -27.84 22.36
CA ASN A 99 28.74 -27.45 21.81
C ASN A 99 28.62 -25.93 21.65
N LEU A 100 29.29 -25.16 22.50
CA LEU A 100 29.35 -23.70 22.40
C LEU A 100 30.15 -23.25 21.16
N VAL A 101 31.32 -23.87 20.92
CA VAL A 101 32.10 -23.64 19.70
C VAL A 101 31.30 -24.02 18.46
N ARG A 102 30.58 -25.16 18.49
CA ARG A 102 29.69 -25.58 17.40
C ARG A 102 28.50 -24.64 17.17
N LEU A 103 28.10 -23.83 18.15
CA LEU A 103 27.08 -22.79 17.97
C LEU A 103 27.52 -21.69 17.00
N LEU A 104 28.83 -21.41 16.93
CA LEU A 104 29.40 -20.47 15.95
C LEU A 104 29.25 -21.00 14.51
N SER A 105 29.12 -22.32 14.35
CA SER A 105 28.90 -23.02 13.08
C SER A 105 27.41 -23.26 12.78
N TYR A 106 26.48 -22.75 13.60
CA TYR A 106 25.04 -22.92 13.36
C TYR A 106 24.61 -22.20 12.06
N ARG A 107 24.10 -22.98 11.11
CA ARG A 107 23.71 -22.52 9.77
C ARG A 107 22.68 -21.39 9.77
N GLY A 108 21.78 -21.31 10.77
CA GLY A 108 20.79 -20.23 10.86
C GLY A 108 21.43 -18.84 11.01
N PHE A 109 22.58 -18.73 11.67
CA PHE A 109 23.34 -17.47 11.80
C PHE A 109 24.11 -17.07 10.53
N ALA A 110 24.24 -17.97 9.54
CA ALA A 110 24.90 -17.69 8.27
C ALA A 110 23.91 -17.24 7.17
N ARG A 111 22.60 -17.48 7.36
CA ARG A 111 21.58 -17.18 6.35
C ARG A 111 21.20 -15.70 6.34
N LYS A 112 20.91 -15.17 5.14
CA LYS A 112 20.35 -13.83 4.96
C LYS A 112 18.82 -13.91 5.02
N GLY A 113 18.19 -13.12 5.88
CA GLY A 113 16.73 -13.01 5.96
C GLY A 113 16.18 -13.09 7.38
N ALA A 114 14.86 -13.04 7.50
CA ALA A 114 14.18 -13.10 8.78
C ALA A 114 14.08 -14.54 9.31
N GLU A 115 14.16 -14.70 10.63
CA GLU A 115 14.09 -16.00 11.30
C GLU A 115 13.21 -15.91 12.55
N LEU A 116 12.34 -16.91 12.75
CA LEU A 116 11.65 -17.12 14.02
C LEU A 116 12.63 -17.86 14.95
N ILE A 117 13.01 -17.19 16.04
CA ILE A 117 14.04 -17.69 16.97
C ILE A 117 13.42 -18.66 17.97
N SER A 118 12.32 -18.27 18.62
CA SER A 118 11.69 -19.12 19.64
C SER A 118 10.20 -18.84 19.79
N LEU A 119 9.44 -19.91 20.05
CA LEU A 119 8.01 -19.86 20.35
C LEU A 119 7.73 -20.90 21.44
N ALA A 120 7.20 -20.46 22.56
CA ALA A 120 6.77 -21.36 23.63
C ALA A 120 5.48 -20.89 24.28
N VAL A 121 4.71 -21.88 24.73
CA VAL A 121 3.49 -21.72 25.51
C VAL A 121 3.64 -22.64 26.71
N ASP A 122 3.53 -22.07 27.91
CA ASP A 122 3.51 -22.78 29.19
C ASP A 122 2.51 -23.94 29.11
N LYS A 123 2.92 -25.12 29.58
CA LYS A 123 2.15 -26.37 29.49
C LYS A 123 0.72 -26.22 29.99
N LYS A 124 0.47 -25.40 31.02
CA LYS A 124 -0.88 -25.15 31.59
C LYS A 124 -1.83 -24.43 30.63
N TYR A 125 -1.29 -23.71 29.65
CA TYR A 125 -2.04 -22.85 28.73
C TYR A 125 -2.06 -23.35 27.28
N ARG A 126 -1.58 -24.58 27.05
CA ARG A 126 -1.59 -25.20 25.71
C ARG A 126 -3.00 -25.53 25.25
N ARG A 127 -3.14 -25.78 23.94
CA ARG A 127 -4.40 -26.12 23.25
C ARG A 127 -5.50 -25.04 23.24
N ARG A 128 -5.21 -23.82 23.74
CA ARG A 128 -6.11 -22.65 23.68
C ARG A 128 -5.93 -21.77 22.43
N GLY A 129 -5.19 -22.23 21.42
CA GLY A 129 -4.88 -21.45 20.21
C GLY A 129 -3.84 -20.33 20.39
N THR A 130 -3.27 -20.13 21.58
CA THR A 130 -2.31 -19.05 21.88
C THR A 130 -1.11 -19.04 20.94
N GLY A 131 -0.49 -20.20 20.68
CA GLY A 131 0.65 -20.28 19.76
C GLY A 131 0.30 -19.82 18.33
N ARG A 132 -0.91 -20.15 17.86
CA ARG A 132 -1.43 -19.69 16.56
C ARG A 132 -1.64 -18.17 16.56
N SER A 133 -2.17 -17.61 17.64
CA SER A 133 -2.37 -16.16 17.78
C SER A 133 -1.05 -15.39 17.82
N LEU A 134 -0.05 -15.89 18.56
CA LEU A 134 1.30 -15.32 18.59
C LEU A 134 1.98 -15.39 17.21
N PHE A 135 1.88 -16.52 16.53
CA PHE A 135 2.41 -16.68 15.17
C PHE A 135 1.73 -15.72 14.17
N LYS A 136 0.40 -15.58 14.21
CA LYS A 136 -0.34 -14.60 13.40
C LYS A 136 0.10 -13.17 13.69
N ARG A 137 0.35 -12.84 14.96
CA ARG A 137 0.85 -11.51 15.35
C ARG A 137 2.25 -11.24 14.79
N LEU A 138 3.16 -12.22 14.86
CA LEU A 138 4.48 -12.13 14.25
C LEU A 138 4.40 -11.94 12.73
N VAL A 139 3.59 -12.75 12.04
CA VAL A 139 3.35 -12.63 10.59
C VAL A 139 2.89 -11.22 10.22
N LYS A 140 2.00 -10.62 11.01
CA LYS A 140 1.54 -9.23 10.80
C LYS A 140 2.69 -8.22 10.94
N GLU A 141 3.51 -8.33 11.99
CA GLU A 141 4.65 -7.42 12.22
C GLU A 141 5.70 -7.55 11.10
N LEU A 142 6.02 -8.77 10.66
CA LEU A 142 6.97 -9.01 9.57
C LEU A 142 6.45 -8.46 8.24
N ARG A 143 5.15 -8.61 7.93
CA ARG A 143 4.52 -7.99 6.74
C ARG A 143 4.61 -6.47 6.75
N GLN A 144 4.33 -5.84 7.90
CA GLN A 144 4.45 -4.38 8.07
C GLN A 144 5.89 -3.89 7.91
N SER A 145 6.86 -4.79 8.04
CA SER A 145 8.28 -4.52 7.90
C SER A 145 8.84 -4.86 6.51
N ASN A 146 7.98 -5.05 5.49
CA ASN A 146 8.34 -5.43 4.12
C ASN A 146 9.17 -6.73 4.02
N ILE A 147 8.92 -7.70 4.89
CA ILE A 147 9.56 -9.01 4.83
C ILE A 147 8.65 -9.97 4.06
N ASN A 148 9.20 -10.62 3.02
CA ASN A 148 8.44 -11.49 2.11
C ASN A 148 8.47 -12.97 2.52
N SER A 149 9.42 -13.37 3.38
CA SER A 149 9.45 -14.71 3.97
C SER A 149 10.33 -14.74 5.21
N PHE A 150 10.11 -15.73 6.07
CA PHE A 150 11.02 -16.04 7.17
C PHE A 150 11.22 -17.54 7.32
N HIS A 151 12.31 -17.91 7.97
CA HIS A 151 12.72 -19.30 8.22
C HIS A 151 12.50 -19.71 9.67
N ILE A 152 12.41 -21.02 9.90
CA ILE A 152 12.13 -21.62 11.20
C ILE A 152 12.89 -22.94 11.27
N SER A 153 13.88 -23.03 12.16
CA SER A 153 14.65 -24.26 12.36
C SER A 153 14.16 -25.00 13.61
N VAL A 154 13.88 -26.30 13.47
CA VAL A 154 13.33 -27.14 14.55
C VAL A 154 13.97 -28.51 14.50
N TYR A 155 14.33 -29.10 15.63
CA TYR A 155 14.77 -30.50 15.64
C TYR A 155 13.67 -31.43 15.11
N ASP A 156 14.10 -32.44 14.35
CA ASP A 156 13.19 -33.45 13.82
C ASP A 156 12.49 -34.22 14.96
N GLY A 157 11.29 -34.76 14.70
CA GLY A 157 10.49 -35.48 15.69
C GLY A 157 9.81 -34.61 16.78
N MET A 158 10.11 -33.31 16.89
CA MET A 158 9.42 -32.42 17.83
C MET A 158 7.97 -32.13 17.42
N LYS A 159 7.06 -31.97 18.41
CA LYS A 159 5.66 -31.52 18.20
C LYS A 159 5.54 -30.22 17.40
N ALA A 160 6.56 -29.36 17.49
CA ALA A 160 6.67 -28.12 16.74
C ALA A 160 6.65 -28.32 15.20
N ASN A 161 7.19 -29.44 14.69
CA ASN A 161 7.14 -29.76 13.25
C ASN A 161 5.71 -29.87 12.72
N SER A 162 4.80 -30.48 13.49
CA SER A 162 3.37 -30.56 13.13
C SER A 162 2.70 -29.19 13.21
N PHE A 163 3.04 -28.39 14.23
CA PHE A 163 2.52 -27.04 14.39
C PHE A 163 2.88 -26.15 13.19
N TYR A 164 4.14 -26.10 12.75
CA TYR A 164 4.55 -25.25 11.64
C TYR A 164 3.97 -25.69 10.30
N ARG A 165 3.84 -27.01 10.05
CA ARG A 165 3.09 -27.51 8.90
C ARG A 165 1.63 -27.05 8.89
N LYS A 166 0.93 -27.12 10.04
CA LYS A 166 -0.44 -26.60 10.20
C LYS A 166 -0.55 -25.08 10.04
N MET A 167 0.54 -24.36 10.25
CA MET A 167 0.64 -22.92 10.01
C MET A 167 0.99 -22.58 8.55
N ASN A 168 1.00 -23.55 7.63
CA ASN A 168 1.39 -23.40 6.22
C ASN A 168 2.87 -23.05 6.00
N CYS A 169 3.74 -23.40 6.95
CA CYS A 169 5.18 -23.37 6.72
C CYS A 169 5.56 -24.60 5.89
N ARG A 170 6.27 -24.40 4.77
CA ARG A 170 6.73 -25.47 3.88
C ARG A 170 8.12 -25.93 4.32
N LEU A 171 8.35 -27.24 4.40
CA LEU A 171 9.69 -27.76 4.64
C LEU A 171 10.57 -27.37 3.44
N SER A 172 11.64 -26.62 3.69
CA SER A 172 12.54 -26.10 2.65
C SER A 172 13.83 -26.89 2.56
N ASP A 173 14.34 -27.38 3.69
CA ASP A 173 15.63 -28.06 3.80
C ASP A 173 15.67 -28.89 5.11
N SER A 174 16.69 -29.74 5.26
CA SER A 174 17.01 -30.43 6.51
C SER A 174 18.52 -30.55 6.69
N PHE A 175 19.02 -30.34 7.90
CA PHE A 175 20.46 -30.37 8.18
C PHE A 175 20.75 -30.98 9.55
N ASN A 176 21.97 -31.49 9.76
CA ASN A 176 22.40 -32.01 11.04
C ASN A 176 23.02 -30.89 11.89
N PHE A 177 22.63 -30.80 13.16
CA PHE A 177 23.19 -29.87 14.13
C PHE A 177 23.30 -30.54 15.51
N LEU A 178 24.50 -30.52 16.08
CA LEU A 178 24.82 -31.22 17.35
C LEU A 178 24.41 -32.70 17.34
N GLY A 179 24.67 -33.39 16.23
CA GLY A 179 24.37 -34.83 16.09
C GLY A 179 22.89 -35.17 15.94
N LYS A 180 22.00 -34.18 15.80
CA LYS A 180 20.56 -34.38 15.59
C LYS A 180 20.11 -33.71 14.30
N LYS A 181 19.18 -34.35 13.60
CA LYS A 181 18.54 -33.79 12.40
C LYS A 181 17.64 -32.61 12.77
N MET A 182 17.71 -31.54 11.99
CA MET A 182 16.84 -30.37 12.08
C MET A 182 16.12 -30.17 10.75
N ASN A 183 14.85 -29.80 10.84
CA ASN A 183 14.00 -29.38 9.73
C ASN A 183 14.01 -27.85 9.65
N ASP A 184 14.24 -27.31 8.46
CA ASP A 184 14.08 -25.89 8.19
C ASP A 184 12.78 -25.64 7.42
N TYR A 185 11.86 -24.91 8.04
CA TYR A 185 10.62 -24.51 7.41
C TYR A 185 10.71 -23.07 6.90
N ARG A 186 10.19 -22.85 5.70
CA ARG A 186 9.98 -21.53 5.13
C ARG A 186 8.52 -21.14 5.22
N TYR A 187 8.24 -19.98 5.78
CA TYR A 187 6.94 -19.34 5.69
C TYR A 187 6.99 -18.23 4.65
N GLY A 188 6.33 -18.45 3.52
CA GLY A 188 6.08 -17.40 2.54
C GLY A 188 5.08 -16.41 3.12
N LEU A 189 5.51 -15.19 3.40
CA LEU A 189 4.60 -14.08 3.60
C LEU A 189 4.16 -13.71 2.19
N ALA A 190 3.16 -14.42 1.65
CA ALA A 190 2.60 -14.09 0.35
C ALA A 190 2.46 -12.57 0.29
N ALA A 191 3.09 -11.93 -0.71
CA ALA A 191 2.75 -10.56 -1.05
C ALA A 191 1.23 -10.55 -1.06
N GLY A 192 0.61 -9.74 -0.20
CA GLY A 192 -0.84 -9.68 -0.13
C GLY A 192 -1.36 -9.60 -1.57
N ARG A 193 -2.40 -10.36 -1.90
CA ARG A 193 -2.95 -10.38 -3.27
C ARG A 193 -3.02 -8.93 -3.77
N LYS A 194 -2.38 -8.65 -4.92
CA LYS A 194 -2.41 -7.31 -5.51
C LYS A 194 -3.85 -6.85 -5.65
N LEU A 195 -4.10 -5.59 -5.32
CA LEU A 195 -5.41 -5.00 -5.55
C LEU A 195 -5.64 -4.95 -7.05
N ARG A 196 -6.72 -5.55 -7.52
CA ARG A 196 -7.13 -5.53 -8.92
C ARG A 196 -7.80 -4.20 -9.19
N VAL A 197 -7.21 -3.38 -10.05
CA VAL A 197 -7.66 -2.02 -10.32
C VAL A 197 -8.10 -1.93 -11.77
N VAL A 198 -9.30 -1.39 -11.98
CA VAL A 198 -9.71 -0.90 -13.30
C VAL A 198 -9.66 0.63 -13.28
N LEU A 199 -9.02 1.20 -14.30
CA LEU A 199 -8.93 2.65 -14.48
C LEU A 199 -10.02 3.10 -15.45
N LEU A 200 -10.80 4.12 -15.08
CA LEU A 200 -11.74 4.79 -15.97
C LEU A 200 -11.09 6.09 -16.45
N ASN A 201 -10.72 6.12 -17.72
CA ASN A 201 -9.88 7.15 -18.31
C ASN A 201 -10.64 8.01 -19.33
N TYR A 202 -10.42 9.33 -19.25
CA TYR A 202 -10.71 10.26 -20.32
C TYR A 202 -9.38 10.76 -20.91
N ASP A 203 -9.04 10.24 -22.10
CA ASP A 203 -7.74 10.47 -22.75
C ASP A 203 -7.48 11.96 -23.02
N SER A 204 -6.57 12.53 -22.22
CA SER A 204 -6.23 13.95 -22.23
C SER A 204 -4.88 14.16 -21.58
N LEU A 205 -4.31 15.36 -21.75
CA LEU A 205 -3.05 15.75 -21.10
C LEU A 205 -3.08 15.52 -19.58
N TYR A 206 -4.23 15.79 -18.95
CA TYR A 206 -4.39 15.72 -17.51
C TYR A 206 -4.46 14.29 -16.97
N ALA A 207 -4.79 13.29 -17.80
CA ALA A 207 -4.79 11.89 -17.41
C ALA A 207 -3.37 11.36 -17.13
N ASN A 208 -2.36 11.89 -17.84
CA ASN A 208 -0.96 11.50 -17.65
C ASN A 208 -0.50 11.63 -16.18
N PRO A 209 -0.51 12.83 -15.57
CA PRO A 209 -0.04 12.99 -14.19
C PRO A 209 -0.98 12.35 -13.15
N VAL A 210 -2.20 11.97 -13.54
CA VAL A 210 -3.14 11.24 -12.69
C VAL A 210 -2.76 9.75 -12.59
N PHE A 211 -2.57 9.09 -13.73
CA PHE A 211 -2.45 7.62 -13.76
C PHE A 211 -1.03 7.10 -13.90
N LEU A 212 -0.10 7.84 -14.53
CA LEU A 212 1.30 7.40 -14.66
C LEU A 212 1.95 7.03 -13.31
N PRO A 213 1.75 7.80 -12.21
CA PRO A 213 2.32 7.44 -10.91
C PRO A 213 1.82 6.12 -10.32
N LEU A 214 0.75 5.55 -10.87
CA LEU A 214 0.13 4.32 -10.37
C LEU A 214 0.68 3.06 -11.07
N LEU A 215 1.26 3.20 -12.27
CA LEU A 215 1.65 2.06 -13.11
C LEU A 215 2.72 1.17 -12.46
N ASP A 216 3.62 1.76 -11.66
CA ASP A 216 4.76 1.08 -11.05
C ASP A 216 4.52 0.63 -9.61
N MET A 217 3.28 0.72 -9.13
CA MET A 217 2.94 0.32 -7.78
C MET A 217 2.91 -1.21 -7.63
N GLU A 218 3.85 -1.77 -6.86
CA GLU A 218 3.94 -3.22 -6.61
C GLU A 218 2.66 -3.83 -5.98
N LYS A 219 1.91 -3.02 -5.21
CA LYS A 219 0.73 -3.48 -4.46
C LYS A 219 -0.55 -3.60 -5.30
N ILE A 220 -0.55 -3.08 -6.54
CA ILE A 220 -1.73 -3.11 -7.41
C ILE A 220 -1.43 -3.85 -8.71
N GLU A 221 -2.48 -4.38 -9.31
CA GLU A 221 -2.51 -4.97 -10.63
C GLU A 221 -3.57 -4.20 -11.42
N ILE A 222 -3.16 -3.44 -12.45
CA ILE A 222 -4.11 -2.78 -13.33
C ILE A 222 -4.60 -3.81 -14.34
N VAL A 223 -5.86 -4.22 -14.23
CA VAL A 223 -6.41 -5.34 -15.00
C VAL A 223 -7.06 -4.91 -16.31
N ALA A 224 -7.47 -3.65 -16.40
CA ALA A 224 -7.94 -3.02 -17.64
C ALA A 224 -8.01 -1.49 -17.48
N VAL A 225 -8.02 -0.81 -18.62
CA VAL A 225 -8.36 0.62 -18.74
C VAL A 225 -9.62 0.74 -19.58
N PHE A 226 -10.68 1.31 -19.00
CA PHE A 226 -11.89 1.69 -19.71
C PHE A 226 -11.73 3.12 -20.17
N ASP A 227 -11.54 3.30 -21.46
CA ASP A 227 -11.24 4.59 -22.05
C ASP A 227 -12.47 5.18 -22.75
N SER A 228 -12.80 6.43 -22.43
CA SER A 228 -14.04 7.05 -22.90
C SER A 228 -14.02 7.28 -24.40
N GLY A 229 -15.00 6.72 -25.10
CA GLY A 229 -15.21 6.90 -26.54
C GLY A 229 -16.09 8.09 -26.91
N CYS A 230 -16.45 8.95 -25.95
CA CYS A 230 -17.34 10.09 -26.18
C CYS A 230 -16.81 11.38 -25.52
N ILE A 231 -17.08 12.53 -26.14
CA ILE A 231 -16.79 13.85 -25.57
C ILE A 231 -17.79 14.19 -24.46
N LEU A 232 -19.09 14.05 -24.77
CA LEU A 232 -20.18 14.16 -23.82
C LEU A 232 -21.06 12.92 -23.92
N TYR A 233 -21.37 12.33 -22.77
CA TYR A 233 -22.28 11.19 -22.70
C TYR A 233 -23.65 11.52 -23.30
N GLY A 234 -24.24 10.55 -24.03
CA GLY A 234 -25.55 10.68 -24.66
C GLY A 234 -25.59 11.58 -25.91
N LYS A 235 -24.44 12.03 -26.42
CA LYS A 235 -24.36 12.84 -27.66
C LYS A 235 -23.32 12.25 -28.61
N SER A 236 -23.56 12.38 -29.92
CA SER A 236 -22.50 12.16 -30.91
C SER A 236 -21.38 13.19 -30.75
N ASN A 237 -20.18 12.91 -31.26
CA ASN A 237 -19.05 13.85 -31.14
C ASN A 237 -19.37 15.21 -31.79
N ALA A 238 -19.99 15.22 -32.98
CA ALA A 238 -20.41 16.45 -33.64
C ALA A 238 -21.42 17.26 -32.80
N LYS A 239 -22.46 16.60 -32.25
CA LYS A 239 -23.44 17.25 -31.37
C LYS A 239 -22.81 17.73 -30.06
N SER A 240 -21.80 17.03 -29.56
CA SER A 240 -21.05 17.41 -28.36
C SER A 240 -20.25 18.69 -28.59
N LEU A 241 -19.53 18.78 -29.71
CA LEU A 241 -18.76 19.98 -30.08
C LEU A 241 -19.69 21.19 -30.25
N LEU A 242 -20.80 21.02 -30.97
CA LEU A 242 -21.81 22.08 -31.14
C LEU A 242 -22.39 22.54 -29.79
N PHE A 243 -22.69 21.59 -28.89
CA PHE A 243 -23.17 21.90 -27.55
C PHE A 243 -22.14 22.71 -26.76
N LEU A 244 -20.88 22.28 -26.73
CA LEU A 244 -19.81 22.96 -26.00
C LEU A 244 -19.56 24.38 -26.55
N TRP A 245 -19.52 24.52 -27.88
CA TRP A 245 -19.43 25.83 -28.54
C TRP A 245 -20.55 26.77 -28.09
N LYS A 246 -21.82 26.34 -28.22
CA LYS A 246 -22.98 27.14 -27.83
C LYS A 246 -22.99 27.47 -26.33
N ARG A 247 -22.52 26.53 -25.49
CA ARG A 247 -22.58 26.68 -24.03
C ARG A 247 -21.47 27.57 -23.48
N GLN A 248 -20.25 27.45 -24.00
CA GLN A 248 -19.03 28.06 -23.44
C GLN A 248 -18.55 29.27 -24.24
N GLY A 249 -18.97 29.40 -25.49
CA GLY A 249 -18.49 30.42 -26.41
C GLY A 249 -17.16 30.04 -27.06
N TYR A 250 -16.81 30.78 -28.11
CA TYR A 250 -15.68 30.45 -28.98
C TYR A 250 -14.33 30.48 -28.25
N LYS A 251 -14.09 31.45 -27.35
CA LYS A 251 -12.78 31.60 -26.65
C LYS A 251 -12.38 30.34 -25.87
N TYR A 252 -13.30 29.84 -25.05
CA TYR A 252 -13.04 28.66 -24.22
C TYR A 252 -13.10 27.37 -25.03
N PHE A 253 -14.00 27.30 -26.02
CA PHE A 253 -14.03 26.18 -26.95
C PHE A 253 -12.71 26.03 -27.72
N LEU A 254 -12.20 27.12 -28.31
CA LEU A 254 -10.93 27.11 -29.05
C LEU A 254 -9.77 26.73 -28.13
N PHE A 255 -9.72 27.25 -26.91
CA PHE A 255 -8.74 26.82 -25.91
C PHE A 255 -8.77 25.29 -25.69
N LYS A 256 -9.94 24.70 -25.45
CA LYS A 256 -10.07 23.24 -25.26
C LYS A 256 -9.78 22.43 -26.52
N ALA A 257 -10.15 22.94 -27.69
CA ALA A 257 -9.86 22.30 -28.98
C ALA A 257 -8.36 22.30 -29.26
N CYS A 258 -7.68 23.45 -29.07
CA CYS A 258 -6.22 23.56 -29.21
C CYS A 258 -5.49 22.67 -28.20
N ASP A 259 -5.94 22.62 -26.94
CA ASP A 259 -5.42 21.70 -25.90
C ASP A 259 -5.49 20.24 -26.39
N GLN A 260 -6.64 19.82 -26.91
CA GLN A 260 -6.81 18.46 -27.44
C GLN A 260 -5.97 18.19 -28.69
N ILE A 261 -5.90 19.14 -29.64
CA ILE A 261 -5.10 19.01 -30.87
C ILE A 261 -3.61 18.93 -30.54
N ALA A 262 -3.11 19.83 -29.69
CA ALA A 262 -1.73 19.81 -29.23
C ALA A 262 -1.42 18.48 -28.52
N TYR A 263 -2.34 18.01 -27.66
CA TYR A 263 -2.24 16.69 -27.05
C TYR A 263 -2.26 15.56 -28.09
N SER A 264 -3.06 15.60 -29.15
CA SER A 264 -3.03 14.55 -30.17
C SER A 264 -1.73 14.56 -31.00
N LEU A 265 -1.29 15.74 -31.46
CA LEU A 265 -0.11 15.90 -32.33
C LEU A 265 1.18 15.48 -31.64
N THR A 266 1.38 15.92 -30.39
CA THR A 266 2.54 15.52 -29.58
C THR A 266 2.58 14.01 -29.30
N GLY A 267 1.49 13.28 -29.60
CA GLY A 267 1.41 11.82 -29.44
C GLY A 267 1.92 11.02 -30.58
N LEU A 268 2.06 11.67 -31.73
CA LEU A 268 2.69 11.10 -32.90
C LEU A 268 4.21 11.13 -32.77
N TRP A 269 4.76 12.00 -31.89
CA TRP A 269 6.19 12.08 -31.63
C TRP A 269 6.64 11.01 -30.63
N PRO A 270 7.38 9.96 -31.04
CA PRO A 270 7.74 8.85 -30.14
C PRO A 270 8.79 9.26 -29.11
N ALA A 271 9.70 10.17 -29.49
CA ALA A 271 10.94 10.45 -28.78
C ALA A 271 10.86 11.46 -27.60
N ARG A 272 9.71 12.11 -27.33
CA ARG A 272 9.69 13.29 -26.43
C ARG A 272 8.58 13.35 -25.37
N GLY A 273 7.80 12.29 -25.15
CA GLY A 273 6.77 12.33 -24.10
C GLY A 273 6.29 10.95 -23.64
N VAL A 274 6.23 10.75 -22.33
CA VAL A 274 5.57 9.60 -21.71
C VAL A 274 4.07 9.84 -21.74
N ARG A 275 3.31 8.87 -22.27
CA ARG A 275 1.84 8.96 -22.34
C ARG A 275 1.21 7.81 -21.63
N PHE A 276 0.21 8.09 -20.81
CA PHE A 276 -0.52 7.05 -20.10
C PHE A 276 -0.99 5.95 -21.05
N MET A 277 -1.71 6.27 -22.12
CA MET A 277 -2.21 5.26 -23.06
C MET A 277 -1.10 4.51 -23.82
N ARG A 278 0.07 5.13 -24.04
CA ARG A 278 1.22 4.46 -24.68
C ARG A 278 1.87 3.48 -23.70
N GLU A 279 2.03 3.88 -22.44
CA GLU A 279 2.59 3.01 -21.39
C GLU A 279 1.65 1.84 -21.07
N ILE A 280 0.33 2.04 -21.11
CA ILE A 280 -0.66 0.97 -20.98
C ILE A 280 -0.50 -0.06 -22.12
N LYS A 281 -0.36 0.39 -23.37
CA LYS A 281 -0.10 -0.50 -24.52
C LYS A 281 1.21 -1.27 -24.37
N LYS A 282 2.30 -0.62 -23.95
CA LYS A 282 3.61 -1.27 -23.74
C LYS A 282 3.59 -2.36 -22.67
N ARG A 283 2.66 -2.28 -21.72
CA ARG A 283 2.51 -3.24 -20.61
C ARG A 283 1.46 -4.32 -20.90
N ASP A 284 0.95 -4.39 -22.13
CA ASP A 284 -0.10 -5.31 -22.57
C ASP A 284 -1.34 -5.28 -21.67
N ILE A 285 -1.64 -4.11 -21.08
CA ILE A 285 -2.84 -3.93 -20.27
C ILE A 285 -4.03 -3.70 -21.22
N PRO A 286 -5.14 -4.45 -21.08
CA PRO A 286 -6.30 -4.30 -21.94
C PRO A 286 -6.88 -2.87 -21.93
N ILE A 287 -7.10 -2.32 -23.12
CA ILE A 287 -7.77 -1.03 -23.32
C ILE A 287 -9.15 -1.29 -23.93
N ILE A 288 -10.19 -0.94 -23.19
CA ILE A 288 -11.59 -1.15 -23.57
C ILE A 288 -12.19 0.22 -23.86
N LYS A 289 -12.45 0.51 -25.13
CA LYS A 289 -13.10 1.77 -25.54
C LYS A 289 -14.59 1.69 -25.25
N VAL A 290 -15.11 2.64 -24.45
CA VAL A 290 -16.52 2.63 -24.01
C VAL A 290 -17.23 3.93 -24.36
N ARG A 291 -18.30 3.83 -25.17
CA ARG A 291 -19.21 4.96 -25.40
C ARG A 291 -20.20 5.16 -24.25
N ASP A 292 -20.63 4.06 -23.63
CA ASP A 292 -21.47 4.07 -22.43
C ASP A 292 -20.92 3.07 -21.41
N VAL A 293 -20.31 3.56 -20.34
CA VAL A 293 -19.79 2.72 -19.25
C VAL A 293 -20.88 1.97 -18.50
N ASN A 294 -22.13 2.44 -18.57
CA ASN A 294 -23.30 1.85 -17.92
C ASN A 294 -24.04 0.86 -18.82
N SER A 295 -23.57 0.63 -20.05
CA SER A 295 -24.14 -0.40 -20.93
C SER A 295 -24.02 -1.79 -20.30
N ALA A 296 -24.97 -2.68 -20.61
CA ALA A 296 -24.94 -4.06 -20.14
C ALA A 296 -23.63 -4.78 -20.50
N GLU A 297 -23.09 -4.49 -21.70
CA GLU A 297 -21.79 -4.99 -22.16
C GLU A 297 -20.63 -4.51 -21.26
N SER A 298 -20.58 -3.21 -20.98
CA SER A 298 -19.54 -2.63 -20.10
C SER A 298 -19.61 -3.18 -18.68
N VAL A 299 -20.81 -3.31 -18.13
CA VAL A 299 -21.03 -3.92 -16.80
C VAL A 299 -20.59 -5.38 -16.81
N ALA A 300 -20.95 -6.16 -17.83
CA ALA A 300 -20.54 -7.57 -17.94
C ALA A 300 -19.02 -7.72 -18.02
N MET A 301 -18.33 -6.86 -18.78
CA MET A 301 -16.87 -6.82 -18.84
C MET A 301 -16.25 -6.49 -17.47
N LEU A 302 -16.74 -5.46 -16.78
CA LEU A 302 -16.27 -5.11 -15.43
C LEU A 302 -16.45 -6.26 -14.44
N CYS A 303 -17.60 -6.93 -14.46
CA CYS A 303 -17.86 -8.10 -13.60
C CYS A 303 -16.86 -9.24 -13.85
N ARG A 304 -16.52 -9.52 -15.13
CA ARG A 304 -15.52 -10.55 -15.49
C ARG A 304 -14.13 -10.21 -14.97
N LEU A 305 -13.76 -8.93 -14.97
CA LEU A 305 -12.45 -8.46 -14.48
C LEU A 305 -12.29 -8.58 -12.96
N LYS A 306 -13.40 -8.67 -12.21
CA LYS A 306 -13.44 -8.78 -10.74
C LYS A 306 -12.55 -7.75 -10.03
N PRO A 307 -12.69 -6.44 -10.31
CA PRO A 307 -11.87 -5.41 -9.69
C PRO A 307 -12.11 -5.35 -8.18
N ASP A 308 -11.08 -4.98 -7.44
CA ASP A 308 -11.21 -4.49 -6.07
C ASP A 308 -11.56 -3.00 -6.06
N LEU A 309 -11.00 -2.25 -7.00
CA LEU A 309 -11.16 -0.80 -7.09
C LEU A 309 -11.49 -0.36 -8.51
N LEU A 310 -12.40 0.60 -8.61
CA LEU A 310 -12.52 1.48 -9.77
C LEU A 310 -11.88 2.82 -9.41
N ILE A 311 -10.94 3.28 -10.24
CA ILE A 311 -10.34 4.62 -10.09
C ILE A 311 -10.70 5.45 -11.31
N SER A 312 -11.37 6.57 -11.07
CA SER A 312 -11.97 7.41 -12.09
C SER A 312 -11.24 8.75 -12.24
N TYR A 313 -10.84 9.04 -13.48
CA TYR A 313 -10.69 10.38 -14.03
C TYR A 313 -11.44 10.35 -15.38
N PHE A 314 -12.77 10.46 -15.28
CA PHE A 314 -13.69 10.07 -16.33
C PHE A 314 -14.76 11.15 -16.58
N ASN A 315 -15.41 11.10 -17.73
CA ASN A 315 -16.37 12.11 -18.18
C ASN A 315 -17.82 11.60 -18.27
N GLN A 316 -18.12 10.43 -17.70
CA GLN A 316 -19.47 9.85 -17.67
C GLN A 316 -19.91 9.63 -16.21
N ILE A 317 -21.21 9.76 -15.96
CA ILE A 317 -21.82 9.46 -14.66
C ILE A 317 -22.00 7.95 -14.56
N LEU A 318 -21.54 7.36 -13.44
CA LEU A 318 -21.66 5.93 -13.19
C LEU A 318 -22.94 5.61 -12.43
N LYS A 319 -23.69 4.63 -12.92
CA LYS A 319 -24.90 4.10 -12.29
C LYS A 319 -24.58 3.02 -11.26
N LYS A 320 -25.60 2.64 -10.48
CA LYS A 320 -25.50 1.70 -9.37
C LYS A 320 -24.84 0.38 -9.78
N GLU A 321 -25.18 -0.11 -10.97
CA GLU A 321 -24.69 -1.38 -11.51
C GLU A 321 -23.16 -1.35 -11.60
N VAL A 322 -22.59 -0.32 -12.21
CA VAL A 322 -21.13 -0.11 -12.32
C VAL A 322 -20.49 0.13 -10.96
N LEU A 323 -21.08 1.02 -10.14
CA LEU A 323 -20.55 1.38 -8.82
C LEU A 323 -20.49 0.21 -7.85
N SER A 324 -21.33 -0.81 -8.05
CA SER A 324 -21.42 -2.00 -7.20
C SER A 324 -20.45 -3.13 -7.58
N VAL A 325 -19.82 -3.07 -8.76
CA VAL A 325 -18.88 -4.10 -9.23
C VAL A 325 -17.62 -4.23 -8.36
N PRO A 326 -16.88 -3.15 -8.01
CA PRO A 326 -15.63 -3.30 -7.28
C PRO A 326 -15.86 -3.81 -5.86
N LYS A 327 -15.01 -4.75 -5.40
CA LYS A 327 -15.13 -5.35 -4.07
C LYS A 327 -14.90 -4.38 -2.91
N ILE A 328 -14.15 -3.31 -3.12
CA ILE A 328 -13.75 -2.36 -2.07
C ILE A 328 -14.41 -1.00 -2.28
N ALA A 329 -14.14 -0.34 -3.42
CA ALA A 329 -14.65 1.02 -3.65
C ALA A 329 -14.57 1.45 -5.12
N SER A 330 -15.42 2.42 -5.47
CA SER A 330 -15.26 3.27 -6.64
C SER A 330 -14.81 4.65 -6.19
N ILE A 331 -13.65 5.11 -6.66
CA ILE A 331 -13.00 6.36 -6.22
C ILE A 331 -12.82 7.28 -7.40
N ASN A 332 -13.24 8.53 -7.26
CA ASN A 332 -13.01 9.57 -8.26
C ASN A 332 -11.88 10.51 -7.83
N ILE A 333 -11.08 10.93 -8.81
CA ILE A 333 -10.05 11.95 -8.68
C ILE A 333 -10.63 13.23 -9.29
N HIS A 334 -11.24 14.06 -8.45
CA HIS A 334 -11.88 15.30 -8.88
C HIS A 334 -10.92 16.48 -8.77
N PRO A 335 -10.54 17.18 -9.86
CA PRO A 335 -9.66 18.36 -9.83
C PRO A 335 -10.38 19.62 -9.31
N GLY A 336 -11.12 19.47 -8.21
CA GLY A 336 -11.72 20.54 -7.42
C GLY A 336 -11.58 20.25 -5.93
N TYR A 337 -11.48 21.31 -5.13
CA TYR A 337 -11.49 21.20 -3.67
C TYR A 337 -12.94 21.07 -3.19
N LEU A 338 -13.32 19.89 -2.70
CA LEU A 338 -14.68 19.62 -2.23
C LEU A 338 -14.83 19.98 -0.73
N PRO A 339 -16.03 20.44 -0.32
CA PRO A 339 -17.25 20.56 -1.12
C PRO A 339 -17.40 21.90 -1.88
N GLU A 340 -16.43 22.80 -1.83
CA GLU A 340 -16.57 24.16 -2.36
C GLU A 340 -16.72 24.20 -3.89
N PHE A 341 -16.08 23.30 -4.64
CA PHE A 341 -16.04 23.34 -6.11
C PHE A 341 -16.52 22.04 -6.76
N ARG A 342 -17.78 21.63 -6.53
CA ARG A 342 -18.41 20.51 -7.25
C ARG A 342 -18.71 20.84 -8.70
N GLY A 343 -18.84 19.81 -9.54
CA GLY A 343 -19.27 19.94 -10.92
C GLY A 343 -18.10 20.07 -11.88
N VAL A 344 -18.26 20.92 -12.89
CA VAL A 344 -17.32 20.96 -14.02
C VAL A 344 -16.47 22.21 -14.00
N ALA A 345 -15.27 22.12 -14.56
CA ALA A 345 -14.31 23.24 -14.65
C ALA A 345 -13.96 23.87 -13.28
N SER A 346 -13.79 23.06 -12.23
CA SER A 346 -13.56 23.54 -10.86
C SER A 346 -12.37 24.51 -10.73
N SER A 347 -11.23 24.26 -11.41
CA SER A 347 -10.11 25.21 -11.41
C SER A 347 -10.48 26.57 -12.00
N PHE A 348 -11.31 26.61 -13.05
CA PHE A 348 -11.79 27.87 -13.62
C PHE A 348 -12.63 28.64 -12.62
N TRP A 349 -13.56 27.97 -11.95
CA TRP A 349 -14.44 28.62 -10.97
C TRP A 349 -13.68 29.07 -9.73
N ALA A 350 -12.71 28.30 -9.25
CA ALA A 350 -11.84 28.72 -8.14
C ALA A 350 -11.08 30.00 -8.46
N MET A 351 -10.45 30.08 -9.63
CA MET A 351 -9.75 31.27 -10.09
C MET A 351 -10.70 32.45 -10.33
N LYS A 352 -11.81 32.22 -11.05
CA LYS A 352 -12.83 33.25 -11.33
C LYS A 352 -13.41 33.88 -10.05
N ASN A 353 -13.61 33.07 -9.01
CA ASN A 353 -14.14 33.51 -7.73
C ASN A 353 -13.05 34.06 -6.80
N LYS A 354 -11.83 34.31 -7.32
CA LYS A 354 -10.69 34.84 -6.58
C LYS A 354 -10.34 34.02 -5.33
N SER A 355 -10.53 32.70 -5.40
CA SER A 355 -10.06 31.80 -4.34
C SER A 355 -8.55 31.86 -4.24
N ALA A 356 -8.00 31.79 -3.02
CA ALA A 356 -6.56 31.68 -2.80
C ALA A 356 -5.99 30.34 -3.30
N TYR A 357 -6.85 29.35 -3.52
CA TYR A 357 -6.46 28.01 -3.95
C TYR A 357 -7.54 27.34 -4.81
N GLY A 358 -7.07 26.55 -5.77
CA GLY A 358 -7.83 25.44 -6.31
C GLY A 358 -7.53 24.19 -5.48
N GLY A 359 -7.74 23.02 -6.07
CA GLY A 359 -7.37 21.80 -5.38
C GLY A 359 -7.87 20.56 -6.08
N VAL A 360 -7.70 19.46 -5.38
CA VAL A 360 -8.07 18.13 -5.83
C VAL A 360 -8.63 17.35 -4.66
N THR A 361 -9.62 16.50 -4.94
CA THR A 361 -10.26 15.66 -3.96
C THR A 361 -10.38 14.23 -4.47
N LEU A 362 -9.92 13.29 -3.65
CA LEU A 362 -10.30 11.88 -3.76
C LEU A 362 -11.58 11.67 -2.98
N HIS A 363 -12.61 11.14 -3.62
CA HIS A 363 -13.88 10.84 -2.94
C HIS A 363 -14.49 9.55 -3.47
N HIS A 364 -15.31 8.92 -2.63
CA HIS A 364 -16.14 7.80 -3.05
C HIS A 364 -17.12 8.27 -4.14
N MET A 365 -17.37 7.43 -5.13
CA MET A 365 -18.37 7.71 -6.15
C MET A 365 -19.76 7.30 -5.65
N LYS A 366 -20.73 8.22 -5.75
CA LYS A 366 -22.15 8.00 -5.51
C LYS A 366 -22.93 8.37 -6.78
N LEU A 367 -24.24 8.14 -6.80
CA LEU A 367 -25.09 8.45 -7.96
C LEU A 367 -25.08 9.94 -8.33
N LYS A 368 -25.00 10.82 -7.33
CA LYS A 368 -24.88 12.26 -7.54
C LYS A 368 -23.41 12.67 -7.73
N LEU A 369 -23.18 13.53 -8.71
CA LEU A 369 -21.85 13.99 -9.11
C LEU A 369 -21.16 14.72 -7.95
N ASP A 370 -19.93 14.32 -7.63
CA ASP A 370 -19.05 14.93 -6.63
C ASP A 370 -19.65 15.09 -5.21
N GLU A 371 -20.66 14.30 -4.84
CA GLU A 371 -21.31 14.34 -3.52
C GLU A 371 -20.90 13.18 -2.59
N GLY A 372 -20.07 12.25 -3.06
CA GLY A 372 -19.63 11.13 -2.24
C GLY A 372 -18.60 11.50 -1.18
N ASP A 373 -18.40 10.62 -0.21
CA ASP A 373 -17.63 10.95 1.00
C ASP A 373 -16.15 11.16 0.66
N ILE A 374 -15.57 12.22 1.21
CA ILE A 374 -14.19 12.66 0.92
C ILE A 374 -13.21 11.72 1.59
N ILE A 375 -12.29 11.14 0.80
CA ILE A 375 -11.24 10.24 1.28
C ILE A 375 -9.99 11.05 1.64
N SER A 376 -9.57 11.93 0.75
CA SER A 376 -8.46 12.87 0.97
C SER A 376 -8.57 14.04 0.00
N LYS A 377 -7.95 15.18 0.34
CA LYS A 377 -7.93 16.36 -0.54
C LYS A 377 -6.68 17.19 -0.31
N ALA A 378 -6.28 17.94 -1.32
CA ALA A 378 -5.16 18.86 -1.25
C ALA A 378 -5.52 20.20 -1.89
N LYS A 379 -5.07 21.29 -1.27
CA LYS A 379 -5.14 22.64 -1.84
C LYS A 379 -3.96 22.84 -2.79
N VAL A 380 -4.22 23.50 -3.91
CA VAL A 380 -3.18 23.96 -4.84
C VAL A 380 -3.27 25.48 -4.89
N PRO A 381 -2.24 26.21 -4.39
CA PRO A 381 -2.26 27.67 -4.40
C PRO A 381 -2.50 28.21 -5.82
N ILE A 382 -3.39 29.21 -5.94
CA ILE A 382 -3.59 29.93 -7.19
C ILE A 382 -2.58 31.07 -7.21
N SER A 383 -1.74 31.12 -8.25
CA SER A 383 -0.78 32.21 -8.46
C SER A 383 -0.91 32.77 -9.88
N ASN A 384 0.15 33.36 -10.43
CA ASN A 384 0.15 33.94 -11.78
C ASN A 384 0.28 32.87 -12.90
N GLU A 385 -0.22 31.65 -12.71
CA GLU A 385 -0.31 30.64 -13.78
C GLU A 385 -1.54 30.81 -14.66
N SER A 386 -1.55 30.11 -15.80
CA SER A 386 -2.76 29.96 -16.60
C SER A 386 -3.71 28.95 -15.95
N LEU A 387 -4.97 28.97 -16.38
CA LEU A 387 -5.94 27.94 -16.06
C LEU A 387 -5.42 26.54 -16.44
N HIS A 388 -4.85 26.41 -17.64
CA HIS A 388 -4.32 25.15 -18.15
C HIS A 388 -3.28 24.54 -17.21
N ARG A 389 -2.27 25.34 -16.82
CA ARG A 389 -1.22 24.90 -15.89
C ARG A 389 -1.78 24.62 -14.50
N HIS A 390 -2.69 25.46 -13.99
CA HIS A 390 -3.28 25.23 -12.67
C HIS A 390 -4.05 23.90 -12.62
N ASN A 391 -4.86 23.60 -13.65
CA ASN A 391 -5.58 22.34 -13.74
C ASN A 391 -4.62 21.13 -13.83
N TYR A 392 -3.53 21.24 -14.58
CA TYR A 392 -2.47 20.22 -14.61
C TYR A 392 -1.86 19.97 -13.22
N LEU A 393 -1.56 21.03 -12.47
CA LEU A 393 -1.04 20.90 -11.09
C LEU A 393 -2.05 20.22 -10.16
N CYS A 394 -3.34 20.55 -10.25
CA CYS A 394 -4.40 19.87 -9.49
C CYS A 394 -4.45 18.37 -9.81
N CYS A 395 -4.41 18.02 -11.10
CA CYS A 395 -4.42 16.62 -11.56
C CYS A 395 -3.18 15.85 -11.10
N ARG A 396 -1.99 16.46 -11.15
CA ARG A 396 -0.75 15.90 -10.61
C ARG A 396 -0.82 15.64 -9.11
N MET A 397 -1.35 16.58 -8.35
CA MET A 397 -1.59 16.36 -6.92
C MET A 397 -2.59 15.22 -6.67
N GLY A 398 -3.60 15.07 -7.54
CA GLY A 398 -4.55 13.96 -7.50
C GLY A 398 -3.89 12.59 -7.66
N GLY A 399 -3.02 12.45 -8.66
CA GLY A 399 -2.25 11.21 -8.87
C GLY A 399 -1.34 10.88 -7.67
N LEU A 400 -0.71 11.89 -7.07
CA LEU A 400 0.11 11.70 -5.86
C LEU A 400 -0.71 11.27 -4.65
N LEU A 401 -1.86 11.89 -4.40
CA LEU A 401 -2.78 11.48 -3.33
C LEU A 401 -3.29 10.05 -3.55
N MET A 402 -3.61 9.69 -4.80
CA MET A 402 -4.09 8.34 -5.12
C MET A 402 -3.00 7.31 -4.87
N ARG A 403 -1.75 7.60 -5.28
CA ARG A 403 -0.60 6.74 -5.01
C ARG A 403 -0.38 6.55 -3.50
N GLU A 404 -0.49 7.62 -2.72
CA GLU A 404 -0.38 7.55 -1.25
C GLU A 404 -1.49 6.68 -0.64
N LEU A 405 -2.74 6.89 -1.08
CA LEU A 405 -3.90 6.13 -0.63
C LEU A 405 -3.71 4.63 -0.92
N LEU A 406 -3.38 4.27 -2.16
CA LEU A 406 -3.12 2.88 -2.57
C LEU A 406 -1.92 2.26 -1.83
N GLY A 407 -0.92 3.07 -1.45
CA GLY A 407 0.20 2.62 -0.62
C GLY A 407 -0.22 2.18 0.79
N LYS A 408 -1.31 2.77 1.31
CA LYS A 408 -1.87 2.50 2.65
C LYS A 408 -2.96 1.43 2.67
N ILE A 409 -3.60 1.13 1.54
CA ILE A 409 -4.67 0.14 1.47
C ILE A 409 -4.09 -1.27 1.55
N GLU A 410 -4.69 -2.09 2.43
CA GLU A 410 -4.49 -3.54 2.44
C GLU A 410 -5.73 -4.22 1.84
N SER A 411 -5.54 -5.37 1.16
CA SER A 411 -6.63 -6.14 0.56
C SER A 411 -7.73 -6.44 1.58
N GLY A 412 -8.98 -6.10 1.26
CA GLY A 412 -10.15 -6.38 2.10
C GLY A 412 -10.41 -5.36 3.22
N ARG A 413 -9.71 -4.23 3.25
CA ARG A 413 -10.04 -3.09 4.11
C ARG A 413 -10.96 -2.11 3.39
N SER A 414 -11.91 -1.53 4.12
CA SER A 414 -12.71 -0.40 3.66
C SER A 414 -11.84 0.85 3.53
N ILE A 415 -12.19 1.73 2.59
CA ILE A 415 -11.56 3.04 2.44
C ILE A 415 -12.41 4.06 3.20
N PRO A 416 -11.89 4.73 4.24
CA PRO A 416 -12.66 5.69 5.01
C PRO A 416 -13.08 6.88 4.14
N GLY A 417 -14.21 7.51 4.48
CA GLY A 417 -14.69 8.72 3.83
C GLY A 417 -15.37 9.64 4.84
N GLN A 418 -15.15 10.94 4.71
CA GLN A 418 -15.82 11.98 5.48
C GLN A 418 -17.02 12.53 4.70
N ILE A 419 -18.18 12.55 5.34
CA ILE A 419 -19.40 13.12 4.76
C ILE A 419 -19.16 14.61 4.44
N GLN A 420 -19.56 15.02 3.23
CA GLN A 420 -19.51 16.41 2.82
C GLN A 420 -20.60 17.23 3.55
N LYS A 421 -20.27 18.43 4.02
CA LYS A 421 -21.23 19.39 4.59
C LYS A 421 -21.23 20.69 3.80
N GLY A 422 -22.40 21.17 3.35
CA GLY A 422 -22.51 22.38 2.53
C GLY A 422 -21.90 22.22 1.13
N GLY A 423 -21.41 23.33 0.55
CA GLY A 423 -20.69 23.36 -0.73
C GLY A 423 -21.44 24.04 -1.87
N SER A 424 -20.74 24.23 -2.99
CA SER A 424 -21.27 24.89 -4.17
C SER A 424 -21.11 24.00 -5.40
N TYR A 425 -22.12 23.99 -6.26
CA TYR A 425 -22.09 23.31 -7.55
C TYR A 425 -21.89 24.32 -8.67
N TYR A 426 -20.93 24.05 -9.56
CA TYR A 426 -20.68 24.86 -10.73
C TYR A 426 -20.90 24.07 -12.03
N SER A 427 -21.68 24.67 -12.93
CA SER A 427 -21.90 24.14 -14.28
C SER A 427 -20.81 24.62 -15.24
N TRP A 428 -20.94 24.26 -16.52
CA TRP A 428 -20.03 24.73 -17.57
C TRP A 428 -20.00 26.26 -17.61
N PRO A 429 -18.81 26.89 -17.67
CA PRO A 429 -18.70 28.34 -17.83
C PRO A 429 -19.45 28.82 -19.06
N ARG A 430 -20.14 29.96 -18.96
CA ARG A 430 -20.81 30.64 -20.09
C ARG A 430 -19.89 31.70 -20.68
N PRO A 431 -20.15 32.24 -21.89
CA PRO A 431 -19.30 33.27 -22.50
C PRO A 431 -19.01 34.46 -21.58
N ARG A 432 -20.05 35.00 -20.93
CA ARG A 432 -19.92 36.08 -19.92
C ARG A 432 -18.96 35.72 -18.78
N ASP A 433 -18.90 34.43 -18.43
CA ASP A 433 -18.04 33.98 -17.36
C ASP A 433 -16.58 34.01 -17.77
N ILE A 434 -16.30 33.57 -19.00
CA ILE A 434 -14.99 33.59 -19.62
C ILE A 434 -14.50 35.03 -19.79
N ASP A 435 -15.36 35.94 -20.27
CA ASP A 435 -14.99 37.34 -20.43
C ASP A 435 -14.66 37.99 -19.08
N GLY A 436 -15.47 37.72 -18.04
CA GLY A 436 -15.16 38.16 -16.68
C GLY A 436 -13.85 37.59 -16.14
N PHE A 437 -13.57 36.32 -16.41
CA PHE A 437 -12.31 35.67 -16.03
C PHE A 437 -11.09 36.34 -16.68
N LEU A 438 -11.16 36.64 -17.98
CA LEU A 438 -10.09 37.32 -18.72
C LEU A 438 -9.90 38.78 -18.26
N LYS A 439 -11.01 39.51 -18.01
CA LYS A 439 -10.96 40.89 -17.49
C LYS A 439 -10.33 40.98 -16.10
N GLN A 440 -10.41 39.93 -15.30
CA GLN A 440 -9.71 39.84 -14.00
C GLN A 440 -8.20 39.61 -14.13
N GLY A 441 -7.65 39.51 -15.34
CA GLY A 441 -6.22 39.32 -15.59
C GLY A 441 -5.78 37.85 -15.64
N PHE A 442 -6.70 36.90 -15.49
CA PHE A 442 -6.37 35.49 -15.66
C PHE A 442 -6.25 35.10 -17.14
N SER A 443 -5.44 34.07 -17.42
CA SER A 443 -5.23 33.56 -18.77
C SER A 443 -5.70 32.11 -18.88
N LEU A 444 -6.34 31.72 -19.98
CA LEU A 444 -6.69 30.32 -20.23
C LEU A 444 -5.44 29.46 -20.46
N PHE A 445 -4.47 30.01 -21.19
CA PHE A 445 -3.22 29.38 -21.59
C PHE A 445 -2.09 30.43 -21.63
N LYS A 446 -0.84 30.03 -21.41
CA LYS A 446 0.38 30.83 -21.60
C LYS A 446 1.38 30.02 -22.42
N LEU A 447 2.22 30.68 -23.24
CA LEU A 447 3.20 30.00 -24.11
C LEU A 447 4.09 28.98 -23.37
N ARG A 448 4.50 29.31 -22.14
CA ARG A 448 5.29 28.42 -21.27
C ARG A 448 4.59 27.11 -20.90
N ASP A 449 3.29 26.98 -21.14
CA ASP A 449 2.53 25.77 -20.87
C ASP A 449 2.72 24.72 -21.97
N LEU A 450 3.27 25.08 -23.13
CA LEU A 450 3.64 24.13 -24.20
C LEU A 450 4.57 23.02 -23.69
N LYS A 451 5.38 23.30 -22.67
CA LYS A 451 6.25 22.28 -22.06
C LYS A 451 5.48 21.14 -21.39
N LEU A 452 4.22 21.35 -20.99
CA LEU A 452 3.42 20.33 -20.31
C LEU A 452 3.13 19.14 -21.22
N TYR A 453 3.07 19.33 -22.54
CA TYR A 453 2.82 18.27 -23.52
C TYR A 453 4.00 17.31 -23.71
N PHE A 454 5.16 17.64 -23.15
CA PHE A 454 6.40 16.86 -23.21
C PHE A 454 6.81 16.29 -21.84
N GLN A 455 5.98 16.48 -20.81
CA GLN A 455 6.15 15.96 -19.45
C GLN A 455 5.17 14.83 -19.18
#